data_AF-A0A819BNR6-F1
#
_entry.id   AF-A0A819BNR6-F1
#
_cell.length_a   1.000
_cell.length_b   1.000
_cell.length_c   1.000
_cell.angle_alpha   90.00
_cell.angle_beta   90.00
_cell.angle_gamma   90.00
#
_symmetry.space_group_name_H-M   'P 1'
#
loop_
_entity.id
_entity.type
_entity.pdbx_description
1 polymer ?
#
loop_
_entity_poly.entity_id
_entity_poly.type
_entity_poly.pdbx_seq_one_letter_code
_entity_poly.pdbx_strand_id
1 'polypeptide(L)'
;MGSSFDIQPTMGCVLSNHVWVQYSTFFYYPILVGFLPVAIASLFSILAYHNVRHIVRRQLPIVRRKLDKQITAMVLMRVIAFVCLTLPYNTYRIYAINFPISQSMPIAYTIGRLIQAILLSFYIINYIISFYIFLIFSSRFRRQVKLVLVKKCWQRCKYWCCSINNQIEPDNIPETRNSQAESEENI
;
A
#
# COMPACT_ATOMS: atom_id res chain seq x y z
N MET A 1 27.35 -20.78 -26.07
CA MET A 1 25.90 -20.97 -26.23
C MET A 1 25.22 -19.68 -25.79
N GLY A 2 25.00 -18.78 -26.75
CA GLY A 2 24.57 -17.40 -26.50
C GLY A 2 23.07 -17.31 -26.27
N SER A 3 22.70 -16.59 -25.22
CA SER A 3 21.34 -16.16 -24.92
C SER A 3 20.98 -14.95 -25.79
N SER A 4 20.31 -15.18 -26.92
CA SER A 4 19.69 -14.12 -27.70
C SER A 4 18.41 -13.64 -27.00
N PHE A 5 18.47 -12.48 -26.37
CA PHE A 5 17.29 -11.71 -25.97
C PHE A 5 16.74 -11.02 -27.22
N ASP A 6 15.83 -11.66 -27.94
CA ASP A 6 15.07 -10.99 -29.00
C ASP A 6 14.08 -10.02 -28.34
N ILE A 7 14.46 -8.75 -28.30
CA ILE A 7 13.56 -7.64 -28.01
C ILE A 7 12.83 -7.36 -29.32
N GLN A 8 11.61 -7.85 -29.50
CA GLN A 8 10.73 -7.41 -30.58
C GLN A 8 10.07 -6.08 -30.19
N PRO A 9 10.50 -4.93 -30.76
CA PRO A 9 10.04 -3.61 -30.31
C PRO A 9 8.57 -3.34 -30.65
N THR A 10 7.96 -4.13 -31.54
CA THR A 10 6.55 -4.00 -31.93
C THR A 10 5.57 -4.68 -30.96
N MET A 11 6.05 -5.53 -30.04
CA MET A 11 5.22 -6.29 -29.10
C MET A 11 5.49 -5.94 -27.63
N GLY A 12 6.14 -4.82 -27.30
CA GLY A 12 6.42 -4.44 -25.90
C GLY A 12 7.36 -5.42 -25.15
N CYS A 13 7.61 -5.18 -23.87
CA CYS A 13 8.44 -6.06 -23.04
C CYS A 13 7.71 -7.36 -22.70
N VAL A 14 7.89 -8.39 -23.54
CA VAL A 14 7.40 -9.75 -23.28
C VAL A 14 8.58 -10.64 -22.91
N LEU A 15 8.43 -11.44 -21.86
CA LEU A 15 9.40 -12.48 -21.50
C LEU A 15 9.47 -13.51 -22.63
N SER A 16 10.54 -13.50 -23.42
CA SER A 16 10.72 -14.43 -24.55
C SER A 16 11.02 -15.87 -24.11
N ASN A 17 11.57 -16.07 -22.91
CA ASN A 17 11.94 -17.40 -22.43
C ASN A 17 10.74 -18.14 -21.79
N HIS A 18 10.20 -19.11 -22.53
CA HIS A 18 9.05 -19.91 -22.12
C HIS A 18 9.26 -20.67 -20.79
N VAL A 19 10.48 -21.19 -20.55
CA VAL A 19 10.82 -21.91 -19.31
C VAL A 19 10.70 -20.99 -18.10
N TRP A 20 11.18 -19.75 -18.24
CA TRP A 20 11.12 -18.76 -17.18
C TRP A 20 9.68 -18.31 -16.90
N VAL A 21 8.83 -18.19 -17.93
CA VAL A 21 7.41 -17.87 -17.79
C VAL A 21 6.67 -18.96 -17.04
N GLN A 22 6.91 -20.24 -17.37
CA GLN A 22 6.31 -21.37 -16.67
C GLN A 22 6.79 -21.45 -15.22
N TYR A 23 8.10 -21.39 -14.97
CA TYR A 23 8.63 -21.41 -13.61
C TYR A 23 8.05 -20.28 -12.74
N SER A 24 8.01 -19.07 -13.29
CA SER A 24 7.50 -17.91 -12.57
C SER A 24 6.02 -18.10 -12.22
N THR A 25 5.21 -18.57 -13.17
CA THR A 25 3.75 -18.64 -13.01
C THR A 25 3.28 -19.81 -12.17
N PHE A 26 3.92 -20.98 -12.28
CA PHE A 26 3.50 -22.19 -11.55
C PHE A 26 4.17 -22.34 -10.19
N PHE A 27 5.40 -21.85 -10.02
CA PHE A 27 6.17 -22.07 -8.79
C PHE A 27 6.41 -20.76 -8.04
N TYR A 28 7.04 -19.79 -8.67
CA TYR A 28 7.48 -18.58 -7.97
C TYR A 28 6.32 -17.77 -7.35
N TYR A 29 5.32 -17.40 -8.15
CA TYR A 29 4.20 -16.59 -7.67
C TYR A 29 3.29 -17.32 -6.66
N PRO A 30 2.76 -18.52 -6.93
CA PRO A 30 1.84 -19.17 -6.01
C PRO A 30 2.55 -19.74 -4.77
N ILE A 31 3.75 -20.32 -4.92
CA ILE A 31 4.44 -21.02 -3.83
C ILE A 31 5.33 -20.08 -3.05
N LEU A 32 6.33 -19.45 -3.68
CA LEU A 32 7.29 -18.62 -2.95
C LEU A 32 6.68 -17.31 -2.45
N VAL A 33 5.89 -16.64 -3.28
CA VAL A 33 5.31 -15.33 -2.92
C VAL A 33 3.98 -15.47 -2.20
N GLY A 34 3.19 -16.50 -2.51
CA GLY A 34 1.89 -16.74 -1.91
C GLY A 34 1.95 -17.64 -0.67
N PHE A 35 2.16 -18.94 -0.89
CA PHE A 35 1.97 -19.97 0.12
C PHE A 35 3.03 -19.95 1.23
N LEU A 36 4.31 -19.80 0.87
CA LEU A 36 5.43 -19.85 1.80
C LEU A 36 5.34 -18.77 2.90
N PRO A 37 5.20 -17.45 2.59
CA PRO A 37 5.10 -16.43 3.64
C PRO A 37 3.85 -16.60 4.50
N VAL A 38 2.76 -17.13 3.93
CA VAL A 38 1.53 -17.43 4.68
C VAL A 38 1.72 -18.62 5.62
N ALA A 39 2.37 -19.70 5.16
CA ALA A 39 2.69 -20.86 5.97
C ALA A 39 3.62 -20.48 7.13
N ILE A 40 4.66 -19.69 6.85
CA ILE A 40 5.58 -19.18 7.88
C ILE A 40 4.82 -18.30 8.88
N ALA A 41 4.05 -17.31 8.42
CA ALA A 41 3.29 -16.41 9.30
C ALA A 41 2.25 -17.16 10.16
N SER A 42 1.57 -18.16 9.60
CA SER A 42 0.61 -18.98 10.34
C SER A 42 1.30 -19.88 11.36
N LEU A 43 2.41 -20.54 11.02
CA LEU A 43 3.23 -21.31 11.95
C LEU A 43 3.70 -20.44 13.12
N PHE A 44 4.25 -19.26 12.85
CA PHE A 44 4.65 -18.31 13.90
C PHE A 44 3.48 -17.84 14.75
N SER A 45 2.31 -17.60 14.14
CA SER A 45 1.10 -17.22 14.86
C SER A 45 0.59 -18.33 15.79
N ILE A 46 0.65 -19.58 15.33
CA ILE A 46 0.29 -20.76 16.11
C ILE A 46 1.29 -20.97 17.25
N LEU A 47 2.59 -20.90 16.97
CA LEU A 47 3.64 -21.00 17.99
C LEU A 47 3.47 -19.91 19.06
N ALA A 48 3.24 -18.66 18.64
CA ALA A 48 2.99 -17.56 19.55
C ALA A 48 1.74 -17.84 20.41
N TYR A 49 0.66 -18.34 19.82
CA TYR A 49 -0.55 -18.72 20.54
C TYR A 49 -0.31 -19.84 21.56
N HIS A 50 0.43 -20.88 21.18
CA HIS A 50 0.78 -21.99 22.07
C HIS A 50 1.66 -21.52 23.24
N ASN A 51 2.68 -20.71 22.97
CA ASN A 51 3.56 -20.14 23.99
C ASN A 51 2.77 -19.23 24.95
N VAL A 52 1.90 -18.37 24.43
CA VAL A 52 1.02 -17.52 25.25
C VAL A 52 0.07 -18.38 26.09
N ARG A 53 -0.55 -19.43 25.53
CA ARG A 53 -1.46 -20.33 26.27
C ARG A 53 -0.74 -21.09 27.38
N HIS A 54 0.51 -21.51 27.14
CA HIS A 54 1.34 -22.17 28.15
C HIS A 54 1.71 -21.22 29.29
N ILE A 55 2.11 -19.98 28.97
CA ILE A 55 2.45 -18.94 29.95
C ILE A 55 1.20 -18.45 30.72
N VAL A 56 0.02 -18.40 30.08
CA VAL A 56 -1.24 -17.97 30.71
C VAL A 56 -1.66 -18.85 31.89
N ARG A 57 -1.24 -20.13 31.96
CA ARG A 57 -1.43 -20.94 33.18
C ARG A 57 -0.68 -20.38 34.40
N ARG A 58 0.25 -19.44 34.23
CA ARG A 58 1.06 -18.81 35.28
C ARG A 58 0.76 -17.32 35.55
N GLN A 59 -0.48 -16.85 35.34
CA GLN A 59 -0.95 -15.48 35.68
C GLN A 59 -0.47 -14.33 34.76
N LEU A 60 -1.01 -14.24 33.54
CA LEU A 60 -0.88 -13.02 32.73
C LEU A 60 -2.16 -12.16 32.80
N PRO A 61 -2.04 -10.81 32.84
CA PRO A 61 -3.16 -9.90 32.95
C PRO A 61 -4.09 -9.98 31.73
N ILE A 62 -5.41 -10.02 31.99
CA ILE A 62 -6.52 -10.20 31.03
C ILE A 62 -6.43 -9.25 29.81
N VAL A 63 -5.84 -8.07 29.99
CA VAL A 63 -5.70 -7.04 28.93
C VAL A 63 -4.75 -7.49 27.80
N ARG A 64 -3.66 -8.20 28.10
CA ARG A 64 -2.71 -8.68 27.06
C ARG A 64 -3.34 -9.77 26.19
N ARG A 65 -4.16 -10.63 26.77
CA ARG A 65 -4.86 -11.73 26.07
C ARG A 65 -5.82 -11.24 24.98
N LYS A 66 -6.55 -10.14 25.23
CA LYS A 66 -7.47 -9.56 24.22
C LYS A 66 -6.70 -8.97 23.04
N LEU A 67 -5.54 -8.36 23.29
CA LEU A 67 -4.68 -7.79 22.26
C LEU A 67 -4.11 -8.88 21.35
N ASP A 68 -3.57 -9.97 21.91
CA ASP A 68 -2.99 -11.06 21.12
C ASP A 68 -4.05 -11.76 20.26
N LYS A 69 -5.25 -12.02 20.82
CA LYS A 69 -6.38 -12.59 20.06
C LYS A 69 -6.83 -11.69 18.91
N GLN A 70 -6.79 -10.37 19.10
CA GLN A 70 -7.15 -9.40 18.08
C GLN A 70 -6.11 -9.37 16.95
N ILE A 71 -4.81 -9.43 17.28
CA ILE A 71 -3.73 -9.48 16.29
C ILE A 71 -3.79 -10.78 15.49
N THR A 72 -3.98 -11.93 16.13
CA THR A 72 -4.06 -13.22 15.40
C THR A 72 -5.29 -13.29 14.50
N ALA A 73 -6.47 -12.85 14.97
CA ALA A 73 -7.67 -12.78 14.15
C ALA A 73 -7.50 -11.86 12.94
N MET A 74 -6.79 -10.75 13.12
CA MET A 74 -6.48 -9.79 12.07
C MET A 74 -5.53 -10.37 11.01
N VAL A 75 -4.48 -11.07 11.43
CA VAL A 75 -3.56 -11.76 10.50
C VAL A 75 -4.30 -12.84 9.73
N LEU A 76 -5.16 -13.62 10.38
CA LEU A 76 -5.96 -14.65 9.72
C LEU A 76 -6.88 -14.05 8.65
N MET A 77 -7.61 -12.98 8.97
CA MET A 77 -8.46 -12.28 8.00
C MET A 77 -7.65 -11.71 6.82
N ARG A 78 -6.44 -11.20 7.08
CA ARG A 78 -5.55 -10.71 6.04
C ARG A 78 -5.12 -11.82 5.10
N VAL A 79 -4.78 -12.99 5.65
CA VAL A 79 -4.40 -14.18 4.86
C VAL A 79 -5.58 -14.66 4.02
N ILE A 80 -6.78 -14.77 4.60
CA ILE A 80 -7.98 -15.19 3.87
C ILE A 80 -8.27 -14.23 2.71
N ALA A 81 -8.25 -12.92 2.95
CA ALA A 81 -8.46 -11.92 1.91
C ALA A 81 -7.38 -12.00 0.82
N PHE A 82 -6.11 -12.19 1.20
CA PHE A 82 -5.01 -12.34 0.25
C PHE A 82 -5.22 -13.55 -0.66
N VAL A 83 -5.57 -14.71 -0.10
CA VAL A 83 -5.83 -15.95 -0.84
C VAL A 83 -7.02 -15.76 -1.79
N CYS A 84 -8.16 -15.26 -1.29
CA CYS A 84 -9.37 -15.07 -2.10
C CYS A 84 -9.19 -14.09 -3.27
N LEU A 85 -8.38 -13.04 -3.11
CA LEU A 85 -8.17 -12.03 -4.15
C LEU A 85 -7.04 -12.37 -5.13
N THR A 86 -6.05 -13.15 -4.68
CA THR A 86 -4.86 -13.46 -5.47
C THR A 86 -5.01 -14.77 -6.25
N LEU A 87 -5.76 -15.74 -5.73
CA LEU A 87 -6.07 -17.00 -6.43
C LEU A 87 -6.68 -16.80 -7.82
N PRO A 88 -7.79 -16.05 -8.01
CA PRO A 88 -8.46 -16.01 -9.30
C PRO A 88 -7.58 -15.40 -10.40
N TYR A 89 -6.76 -14.40 -10.06
CA TYR A 89 -5.76 -13.85 -10.97
C TYR A 89 -4.69 -14.89 -11.37
N ASN A 90 -4.14 -15.62 -10.39
CA ASN A 90 -3.14 -16.66 -10.67
C ASN A 90 -3.72 -17.81 -11.51
N THR A 91 -4.92 -18.29 -11.19
CA THR A 91 -5.59 -19.35 -11.95
C THR A 91 -5.85 -18.92 -13.38
N TYR A 92 -6.34 -17.69 -13.59
CA TYR A 92 -6.53 -17.15 -14.93
C TYR A 92 -5.22 -17.02 -15.70
N ARG A 93 -4.14 -16.58 -15.03
CA ARG A 93 -2.81 -16.45 -15.64
C ARG A 93 -2.24 -17.80 -16.08
N ILE A 94 -2.45 -18.85 -15.28
CA ILE A 94 -2.12 -20.23 -15.66
C ILE A 94 -2.95 -20.65 -16.88
N TYR A 95 -4.27 -20.43 -16.85
CA TYR A 95 -5.15 -20.77 -17.98
C TYR A 95 -4.70 -20.08 -19.27
N ALA A 96 -4.39 -18.78 -19.22
CA ALA A 96 -3.99 -17.98 -20.37
C ALA A 96 -2.66 -18.44 -21.02
N ILE A 97 -1.74 -19.02 -20.23
CA ILE A 97 -0.47 -19.56 -20.74
C ILE A 97 -0.67 -20.92 -21.39
N ASN A 98 -1.52 -21.79 -20.81
CA ASN A 98 -1.77 -23.13 -21.35
C ASN A 98 -2.67 -23.10 -22.58
N PHE A 99 -3.59 -22.14 -22.66
CA PHE A 99 -4.56 -22.00 -23.74
C PHE A 99 -4.44 -20.61 -24.38
N PRO A 100 -3.38 -20.36 -25.17
CA PRO A 100 -3.20 -19.08 -25.83
C PRO A 100 -4.31 -18.85 -26.86
N ILE A 101 -5.12 -17.81 -26.64
CA ILE A 101 -6.17 -17.39 -27.57
C ILE A 101 -5.49 -16.68 -28.74
N SER A 102 -5.65 -17.22 -29.95
CA SER A 102 -5.12 -16.60 -31.17
C SER A 102 -5.74 -15.22 -31.41
N GLN A 103 -4.90 -14.26 -31.83
CA GLN A 103 -5.34 -12.91 -32.21
C GLN A 103 -6.25 -12.89 -33.45
N SER A 104 -6.32 -14.00 -34.19
CA SER A 104 -7.23 -14.17 -35.32
C SER A 104 -8.72 -14.17 -34.92
N MET A 105 -9.02 -14.39 -33.63
CA MET A 105 -10.39 -14.34 -33.09
C MET A 105 -10.57 -13.10 -32.18
N PRO A 106 -10.96 -11.93 -32.73
CA PRO A 106 -10.94 -10.67 -32.00
C PRO A 106 -11.91 -10.64 -30.81
N ILE A 107 -13.06 -11.31 -30.90
CA ILE A 107 -14.09 -11.35 -29.84
C ILE A 107 -13.56 -12.07 -28.60
N ALA A 108 -13.06 -13.30 -28.77
CA ALA A 108 -12.53 -14.11 -27.67
C ALA A 108 -11.32 -13.43 -27.00
N TYR A 109 -10.44 -12.83 -27.80
CA TYR A 109 -9.28 -12.09 -27.29
C TYR A 109 -9.70 -10.88 -26.44
N THR A 110 -10.69 -10.11 -26.90
CA THR A 110 -11.19 -8.92 -26.17
C THR A 110 -11.84 -9.30 -24.84
N ILE A 111 -12.64 -10.38 -24.81
CA ILE A 111 -13.23 -10.90 -23.57
C ILE A 111 -12.13 -11.33 -22.59
N GLY A 112 -11.10 -12.04 -23.07
CA GLY A 112 -9.95 -12.40 -22.26
C GLY A 112 -9.27 -11.19 -21.62
N ARG A 113 -9.04 -10.13 -22.41
CA ARG A 113 -8.44 -8.87 -21.92
C ARG A 113 -9.29 -8.19 -20.83
N LEU A 114 -10.61 -8.17 -20.99
CA LEU A 114 -11.51 -7.63 -19.96
C LEU A 114 -11.45 -8.44 -18.66
N ILE A 115 -11.50 -9.76 -18.74
CA ILE A 115 -11.37 -10.64 -17.57
C ILE A 115 -10.02 -10.40 -16.88
N GLN A 116 -8.94 -10.31 -17.65
CA GLN A 116 -7.61 -10.01 -17.13
C GLN A 116 -7.59 -8.67 -16.37
N ALA A 117 -8.19 -7.62 -16.92
CA ALA A 117 -8.25 -6.30 -16.30
C ALA A 117 -9.05 -6.31 -14.97
N ILE A 118 -10.17 -7.02 -14.93
CA ILE A 118 -10.99 -7.19 -13.73
C ILE A 118 -10.20 -7.93 -12.64
N LEU A 119 -9.56 -9.05 -12.99
CA LEU A 119 -8.78 -9.84 -12.05
C LEU A 119 -7.54 -9.09 -11.53
N LEU A 120 -6.88 -8.32 -12.41
CA LEU A 120 -5.78 -7.46 -12.00
C LEU A 120 -6.26 -6.36 -11.03
N SER A 121 -7.46 -5.83 -11.24
CA SER A 121 -8.05 -4.84 -10.32
C SER A 121 -8.27 -5.44 -8.93
N PHE A 122 -8.79 -6.66 -8.84
CA PHE A 122 -8.90 -7.37 -7.55
C PHE A 122 -7.54 -7.60 -6.88
N TYR A 123 -6.52 -7.96 -7.67
CA TYR A 123 -5.16 -8.12 -7.17
C TYR A 123 -4.60 -6.82 -6.60
N ILE A 124 -4.82 -5.67 -7.25
CA ILE A 124 -4.38 -4.36 -6.75
C ILE A 124 -5.14 -3.98 -5.48
N ILE A 125 -6.46 -4.22 -5.43
CA ILE A 125 -7.30 -3.95 -4.25
C ILE A 125 -6.78 -4.70 -3.01
N ASN A 126 -6.18 -5.89 -3.19
CA ASN A 126 -5.57 -6.63 -2.08
C ASN A 126 -4.51 -5.82 -1.32
N TYR A 127 -3.70 -4.99 -1.99
CA TYR A 127 -2.72 -4.13 -1.31
C TYR A 127 -3.40 -3.07 -0.43
N ILE A 128 -4.49 -2.50 -0.94
CA ILE A 128 -5.27 -1.46 -0.26
C ILE A 128 -6.03 -2.06 0.93
N ILE A 129 -6.57 -3.27 0.80
CA ILE A 129 -7.35 -3.95 1.84
C ILE A 129 -6.55 -4.12 3.14
N SER A 130 -5.23 -4.33 3.08
CA SER A 130 -4.43 -4.43 4.31
C SER A 130 -4.63 -3.19 5.17
N PHE A 131 -4.49 -2.01 4.56
CA PHE A 131 -4.65 -0.73 5.24
C PHE A 131 -6.03 -0.61 5.89
N TYR A 132 -7.09 -0.97 5.17
CA TYR A 132 -8.45 -0.91 5.71
C TYR A 132 -8.69 -1.94 6.83
N ILE A 133 -8.15 -3.15 6.74
CA ILE A 133 -8.21 -4.14 7.82
C ILE A 133 -7.51 -3.59 9.07
N PHE A 134 -6.34 -2.93 8.93
CA PHE A 134 -5.66 -2.24 10.04
C PHE A 134 -6.52 -1.15 10.68
N LEU A 135 -7.26 -0.40 9.86
CA LEU A 135 -8.12 0.69 10.33
C LEU A 135 -9.39 0.18 11.04
N ILE A 136 -10.01 -0.90 10.55
CA ILE A 136 -11.25 -1.44 11.11
C ILE A 136 -10.99 -2.23 12.39
N PHE A 137 -9.98 -3.11 12.40
CA PHE A 137 -9.77 -4.00 13.53
C PHE A 137 -8.99 -3.34 14.67
N SER A 138 -8.01 -2.48 14.41
CA SER A 138 -7.19 -1.91 15.49
C SER A 138 -7.76 -0.57 16.00
N SER A 139 -8.47 -0.65 17.13
CA SER A 139 -8.95 0.54 17.86
C SER A 139 -7.81 1.45 18.33
N ARG A 140 -6.64 0.88 18.63
CA ARG A 140 -5.41 1.61 18.96
C ARG A 140 -4.87 2.35 17.74
N PHE A 141 -4.83 1.71 16.57
CA PHE A 141 -4.42 2.36 15.32
C PHE A 141 -5.35 3.51 14.96
N ARG A 142 -6.67 3.35 15.10
CA ARG A 142 -7.62 4.46 14.92
C ARG A 142 -7.34 5.65 15.82
N ARG A 143 -6.99 5.41 17.09
CA ARG A 143 -6.63 6.49 18.02
C ARG A 143 -5.32 7.19 17.59
N GLN A 144 -4.29 6.43 17.24
CA GLN A 144 -3.02 6.99 16.74
C GLN A 144 -3.22 7.81 15.45
N VAL A 145 -3.95 7.28 14.48
CA VAL A 145 -4.26 7.97 13.21
C VAL A 145 -5.06 9.24 13.47
N LYS A 146 -6.08 9.19 14.33
CA LYS A 146 -6.82 10.40 14.72
C LYS A 146 -5.90 11.43 15.38
N LEU A 147 -5.01 11.03 16.28
CA LEU A 147 -4.06 11.96 16.91
C LEU A 147 -3.10 12.59 15.89
N VAL A 148 -2.58 11.81 14.94
CA VAL A 148 -1.69 12.33 13.88
C VAL A 148 -2.45 13.26 12.94
N LEU A 149 -3.67 12.91 12.53
CA LEU A 149 -4.52 13.74 11.68
C LEU A 149 -4.91 15.05 12.38
N VAL A 150 -5.31 14.98 13.65
CA VAL A 150 -5.62 16.17 14.47
C VAL A 150 -4.37 17.05 14.62
N LYS A 151 -3.20 16.46 14.87
CA LYS A 151 -1.94 17.20 15.00
C LYS A 151 -1.52 17.88 13.69
N LYS A 152 -1.65 17.18 12.54
CA LYS A 152 -1.40 17.79 11.22
C LYS A 152 -2.42 18.87 10.87
N CYS A 153 -3.70 18.65 11.20
CA CYS A 153 -4.75 19.63 10.99
C CYS A 153 -4.53 20.88 11.85
N TRP A 154 -4.15 20.70 13.12
CA TRP A 154 -3.76 21.77 14.04
C TRP A 154 -2.55 22.55 13.53
N GLN A 155 -1.51 21.85 13.05
CA GLN A 155 -0.33 22.50 12.46
C GLN A 155 -0.68 23.30 11.21
N ARG A 156 -1.52 22.76 10.32
CA ARG A 156 -2.01 23.49 9.14
C ARG A 156 -2.84 24.71 9.53
N CYS A 157 -3.77 24.59 10.49
CA CYS A 157 -4.52 25.73 11.02
C CYS A 157 -3.60 26.79 11.63
N LYS A 158 -2.60 26.39 12.42
CA LYS A 158 -1.64 27.33 13.02
C LYS A 158 -0.86 28.09 11.94
N TYR A 159 -0.39 27.41 10.91
CA TYR A 159 0.29 28.05 9.77
C TYR A 159 -0.65 28.99 8.99
N TRP A 160 -1.90 28.59 8.77
CA TRP A 160 -2.88 29.40 8.05
C TRP A 160 -3.27 30.66 8.85
N CYS A 161 -3.48 30.55 10.16
CA CYS A 161 -3.73 31.70 11.04
C CYS A 161 -2.54 32.66 11.13
N CYS A 162 -1.30 32.15 11.24
CA CYS A 162 -0.11 33.02 11.24
C CYS A 162 0.10 33.73 9.88
N SER A 163 -0.24 33.07 8.77
CA SER A 163 -0.15 33.67 7.44
C SER A 163 -1.16 34.80 7.23
N ILE A 164 -2.36 34.69 7.83
CA ILE A 164 -3.39 35.74 7.73
C ILE A 164 -3.03 36.94 8.62
N ASN A 165 -2.47 36.73 9.81
CA ASN A 165 -2.13 37.83 10.73
C ASN A 165 -0.98 38.70 10.21
N ASN A 166 -0.03 38.14 9.45
CA ASN A 166 1.08 38.90 8.85
C ASN A 166 0.70 39.70 7.59
N GLN A 167 -0.49 39.50 7.02
CA GLN A 167 -0.97 40.30 5.88
C GLN A 167 -1.79 41.53 6.30
N ILE A 168 -2.13 41.67 7.60
CA ILE A 168 -2.96 42.78 8.11
C ILE A 168 -2.08 43.98 8.55
N GLU A 169 -0.75 43.82 8.59
CA GLU A 169 0.19 44.85 9.06
C GLU A 169 1.34 44.99 8.04
N PRO A 170 1.11 45.71 6.92
CA PRO A 170 1.77 47.02 6.78
C PRO A 170 0.99 47.99 5.88
N ASP A 171 0.28 48.99 6.42
CA ASP A 171 -0.15 50.13 5.60
C ASP A 171 -0.52 51.39 6.40
N ASN A 172 0.09 51.58 7.57
CA ASN A 172 -0.02 52.85 8.29
C ASN A 172 1.33 53.21 8.88
N ILE A 173 2.08 54.09 8.20
CA ILE A 173 2.84 55.23 8.74
C ILE A 173 3.50 55.92 7.52
N PRO A 174 2.99 57.05 7.02
CA PRO A 174 3.84 58.07 6.44
C PRO A 174 4.29 58.98 7.59
N GLU A 175 5.50 58.75 8.11
CA GLU A 175 6.14 59.65 9.07
C GLU A 175 6.60 60.90 8.30
N THR A 176 5.80 61.95 8.40
CA THR A 176 6.20 63.33 8.16
C THR A 176 7.39 63.68 9.06
N ARG A 177 8.58 63.85 8.48
CA ARG A 177 9.64 64.64 9.12
C ARG A 177 10.26 65.61 8.12
N ASN A 178 9.73 66.83 8.18
CA ASN A 178 10.33 68.03 7.65
C ASN A 178 11.64 68.36 8.37
N SER A 179 12.54 68.99 7.61
CA SER A 179 13.47 70.03 8.02
C SER A 179 14.81 69.65 8.67
N GLN A 180 15.85 70.32 8.15
CA GLN A 180 17.24 70.46 8.61
C GLN A 180 18.17 69.31 8.17
N ALA A 181 19.26 69.49 7.44
CA ALA A 181 19.96 70.69 6.99
C ALA A 181 20.93 70.29 5.87
N GLU A 182 21.05 71.10 4.82
CA GLU A 182 22.35 71.44 4.24
C GLU A 182 22.18 72.74 3.44
N SER A 183 22.40 73.82 4.18
CA SER A 183 22.80 75.13 3.69
C SER A 183 24.13 75.06 2.95
N GLU A 184 24.26 75.93 1.95
CA GLU A 184 25.54 76.48 1.45
C GLU A 184 26.43 75.56 0.60
N GLU A 185 26.09 75.42 -0.68
CA GLU A 185 27.13 75.52 -1.71
C GLU A 185 26.56 76.05 -3.04
N ASN A 186 27.17 77.16 -3.50
CA ASN A 186 27.25 77.65 -4.88
C ASN A 186 26.16 78.60 -5.45
N ILE A 187 26.56 79.88 -5.43
CA ILE A 187 26.45 80.95 -6.45
C ILE A 187 25.23 81.88 -6.35
#